data_AF-A0A965Z4L0-F1
#
_entry.id   AF-A0A965Z4L0-F1
#
_cell.length_a   1.000
_cell.length_b   1.000
_cell.length_c   1.000
_cell.angle_alpha   90.00
_cell.angle_beta   90.00
_cell.angle_gamma   90.00
#
_symmetry.space_group_name_H-M   'P 1'
#
loop_
_entity.id
_entity.type
_entity.pdbx_description
1 polymer ?
#
loop_
_entity_poly.entity_id
_entity_poly.type
_entity_poly.pdbx_seq_one_letter_code
_entity_poly.pdbx_strand_id
1 'polypeptide(L)'
;MKLIRTSILLFYSLSRDDFCRGRNPKPSPAPIPWFPPRCLRAVRRIVLRFPGQTWAAIYAPPPPPRKPGFRPVLNSSIFLPVRLGWFFDMTTPFTRLELLLGPDALPRLARARVVVAGLGAVGAAAAESLARSAVGHLVLVDFDEIRPSNLNRHPFAFHSTLRQSKVDTAARFLRDVNPDAEIVPVSAFLDAETSPQLFADHPCDVLIDAIDSLLPKTELLLAARQAKVPFILTCLGAARKLDPTRFVAADLADSHTCPLARLLRKRLAKRGGTAGIRAIFSTEPPADPLESVEPAADFYVRGRLRPPMGSLHAVVAAAGLRAARETLRHLLEERE
;
A
#
# COMPACT_ATOMS: atom_id res chain seq x y z
N MET A 1 3.86 39.12 -5.45
CA MET A 1 3.38 38.63 -6.76
C MET A 1 3.31 37.11 -6.72
N LYS A 2 2.11 36.54 -6.54
CA LYS A 2 1.87 35.10 -6.63
C LYS A 2 1.29 34.79 -8.01
N LEU A 3 2.02 34.02 -8.83
CA LEU A 3 1.52 33.45 -10.07
C LEU A 3 0.52 32.34 -9.71
N ILE A 4 -0.76 32.55 -10.02
CA ILE A 4 -1.76 31.49 -10.04
C ILE A 4 -1.77 30.92 -11.47
N ARG A 5 -1.28 29.69 -11.63
CA ARG A 5 -1.42 28.93 -12.88
C ARG A 5 -2.88 28.48 -13.00
N THR A 6 -3.62 29.09 -13.91
CA THR A 6 -4.96 28.63 -14.29
C THR A 6 -4.82 27.58 -15.39
N SER A 7 -5.01 26.31 -15.03
CA SER A 7 -5.08 25.22 -16.01
C SER A 7 -6.38 25.35 -16.82
N ILE A 8 -6.24 25.53 -18.14
CA ILE A 8 -7.33 25.55 -19.11
C ILE A 8 -7.66 24.08 -19.45
N LEU A 9 -8.85 23.60 -19.09
CA LEU A 9 -9.40 22.36 -19.64
C LEU A 9 -9.83 22.63 -21.10
N LEU A 10 -9.13 22.02 -22.06
CA LEU A 10 -9.63 21.89 -23.43
C LEU A 10 -10.69 20.78 -23.48
N PHE A 11 -11.92 21.10 -23.86
CA PHE A 11 -12.93 20.11 -24.24
C PHE A 11 -13.02 20.01 -25.76
N TYR A 12 -12.92 18.79 -26.29
CA TYR A 12 -13.29 18.48 -27.67
C TYR A 12 -14.82 18.50 -27.82
N SER A 13 -15.33 19.30 -28.74
CA SER A 13 -16.73 19.24 -29.18
C SER A 13 -16.89 18.12 -30.20
N LEU A 14 -17.38 16.95 -29.78
CA LEU A 14 -17.93 15.97 -30.72
C LEU A 14 -19.29 16.48 -31.23
N SER A 15 -19.39 16.73 -32.53
CA SER A 15 -20.67 17.05 -33.16
C SER A 15 -21.56 15.80 -33.15
N ARG A 16 -22.86 16.00 -32.93
CA ARG A 16 -23.86 14.94 -32.72
C ARG A 16 -24.07 14.03 -33.96
N ASP A 17 -23.51 14.40 -35.11
CA ASP A 17 -23.71 13.68 -36.37
C ASP A 17 -22.68 12.57 -36.64
N ASP A 18 -21.50 12.59 -35.98
CA ASP A 18 -20.45 11.57 -36.20
C ASP A 18 -20.77 10.23 -35.52
N PHE A 19 -21.60 10.25 -34.47
CA PHE A 19 -21.99 9.03 -33.74
C PHE A 19 -23.02 8.18 -34.51
N CYS A 20 -23.78 8.78 -35.43
CA CYS A 20 -24.90 8.11 -36.12
C CYS A 20 -24.51 7.42 -37.44
N ARG A 21 -23.25 7.50 -37.90
CA ARG A 21 -22.85 6.91 -39.20
C ARG A 21 -21.59 6.01 -39.18
N GLY A 22 -21.16 5.51 -38.01
CA GLY A 22 -20.21 4.40 -37.93
C GLY A 22 -18.91 4.56 -38.75
N ARG A 23 -18.38 5.77 -38.91
CA ARG A 23 -17.09 6.00 -39.57
C ARG A 23 -16.07 6.47 -38.53
N ASN A 24 -14.92 5.81 -38.50
CA ASN A 24 -13.76 6.26 -37.71
C ASN A 24 -13.28 7.63 -38.23
N PRO A 25 -13.22 8.69 -37.41
CA PRO A 25 -12.67 9.96 -37.83
C PRO A 25 -11.14 9.90 -37.91
N LYS A 26 -10.57 10.26 -39.06
CA LYS A 26 -9.13 10.57 -39.18
C LYS A 26 -8.89 12.02 -38.74
N PRO A 27 -7.77 12.33 -38.06
CA PRO A 27 -7.46 13.70 -37.65
C PRO A 27 -7.05 14.54 -38.88
N SER A 28 -7.66 15.71 -39.04
CA SER A 28 -7.23 16.75 -39.97
C SER A 28 -7.11 18.08 -39.21
N PRO A 29 -6.04 18.87 -39.42
CA PRO A 29 -5.87 20.16 -38.77
C PRO A 29 -6.54 21.26 -39.62
N ALA A 30 -7.64 21.82 -39.14
CA ALA A 30 -8.19 23.06 -39.69
C ALA A 30 -8.48 24.07 -38.55
N PRO A 31 -8.19 25.38 -38.75
CA PRO A 31 -8.27 26.39 -37.70
C PRO A 31 -9.73 26.81 -37.42
N ILE A 32 -10.01 27.10 -36.15
CA ILE A 32 -11.31 27.52 -35.61
C ILE A 32 -11.63 28.97 -36.06
N PRO A 33 -12.87 29.30 -36.49
CA PRO A 33 -13.25 30.67 -36.77
C PRO A 33 -13.55 31.46 -35.48
N TRP A 34 -13.04 32.69 -35.45
CA TRP A 34 -13.22 33.70 -34.41
C TRP A 34 -14.71 34.07 -34.25
N PHE A 35 -15.28 33.96 -33.03
CA PHE A 35 -16.62 34.46 -32.70
C PHE A 35 -16.54 35.84 -32.03
N PRO A 36 -17.38 36.84 -32.42
CA PRO A 36 -17.36 38.18 -31.83
C PRO A 36 -18.08 38.25 -30.46
N PRO A 37 -17.70 39.20 -29.57
CA PRO A 37 -17.96 39.12 -28.13
C PRO A 37 -19.34 39.64 -27.68
N ARG A 38 -20.44 39.25 -28.34
CA ARG A 38 -21.80 39.71 -27.96
C ARG A 38 -22.80 38.64 -27.50
N CYS A 39 -22.43 37.36 -27.41
CA CYS A 39 -23.38 36.29 -27.00
C CYS A 39 -23.25 35.79 -25.54
N LEU A 40 -22.48 36.45 -24.67
CA LEU A 40 -22.26 36.01 -23.27
C LEU A 40 -23.31 36.51 -22.25
N ARG A 41 -24.51 36.90 -22.67
CA ARG A 41 -25.59 37.34 -21.75
C ARG A 41 -26.79 36.38 -21.76
N ALA A 42 -26.61 35.16 -21.24
CA ALA A 42 -27.66 34.36 -20.60
C ALA A 42 -27.14 32.94 -20.27
N VAL A 43 -26.22 32.82 -19.31
CA VAL A 43 -25.90 31.52 -18.71
C VAL A 43 -26.44 31.55 -17.28
N ARG A 44 -27.54 30.84 -17.01
CA ARG A 44 -27.98 30.60 -15.63
C ARG A 44 -27.14 29.47 -15.06
N ARG A 45 -26.17 29.85 -14.22
CA ARG A 45 -25.37 28.91 -13.43
C ARG A 45 -26.27 28.35 -12.33
N ILE A 46 -26.71 27.10 -12.47
CA ILE A 46 -27.36 26.38 -11.37
C ILE A 46 -26.24 25.67 -10.62
N VAL A 47 -25.96 26.15 -9.41
CA VAL A 47 -24.99 25.54 -8.50
C VAL A 47 -25.78 24.76 -7.46
N LEU A 48 -25.76 23.42 -7.56
CA LEU A 48 -26.28 22.56 -6.50
C LEU A 48 -25.14 22.28 -5.52
N ARG A 49 -25.40 22.52 -4.24
CA ARG A 49 -24.42 22.40 -3.16
C ARG A 49 -24.75 21.14 -2.34
N PHE A 50 -23.87 20.16 -2.35
CA PHE A 50 -23.92 19.02 -1.42
C PHE A 50 -22.64 19.03 -0.56
N PRO A 51 -22.70 18.62 0.72
CA PRO A 51 -21.53 18.62 1.58
C PRO A 51 -20.58 17.49 1.15
N GLY A 52 -19.35 17.82 0.75
CA GLY A 52 -18.25 16.85 0.66
C GLY A 52 -17.83 16.36 -0.74
N GLN A 53 -18.33 16.89 -1.86
CA GLN A 53 -17.85 16.46 -3.19
C GLN A 53 -17.62 17.62 -4.18
N THR A 54 -16.72 17.33 -5.14
CA THR A 54 -16.22 18.18 -6.22
C THR A 54 -17.32 18.71 -7.14
N TRP A 55 -17.11 19.94 -7.63
CA TRP A 55 -18.06 20.70 -8.42
C TRP A 55 -18.34 20.05 -9.78
N ALA A 56 -19.60 19.66 -10.04
CA ALA A 56 -20.06 19.37 -11.40
C ALA A 56 -20.94 20.54 -11.89
N ALA A 57 -20.51 21.22 -12.94
CA ALA A 57 -21.31 22.22 -13.63
C ALA A 57 -22.17 21.53 -14.70
N ILE A 58 -23.48 21.43 -14.48
CA ILE A 58 -24.40 20.96 -15.51
C ILE A 58 -24.73 22.15 -16.41
N TYR A 59 -24.24 22.13 -17.65
CA TYR A 59 -24.66 23.08 -18.68
C TYR A 59 -25.98 22.61 -19.28
N ALA A 60 -27.08 23.24 -18.90
CA ALA A 60 -28.33 23.12 -19.65
C ALA A 60 -28.23 24.01 -20.91
N PRO A 61 -28.45 23.47 -22.13
CA PRO A 61 -28.54 24.31 -23.31
C PRO A 61 -29.69 25.32 -23.15
N PRO A 62 -29.57 26.53 -23.71
CA PRO A 62 -30.67 27.50 -23.66
C PRO A 62 -31.92 26.87 -24.30
N PRO A 63 -33.13 27.15 -23.76
CA PRO A 63 -34.34 26.64 -24.35
C PRO A 63 -34.45 27.11 -25.81
N PRO A 64 -34.97 26.27 -26.72
CA PRO A 64 -35.14 26.67 -28.11
C PRO A 64 -36.03 27.92 -28.21
N PRO A 65 -35.82 28.77 -29.23
CA PRO A 65 -36.59 29.99 -29.39
C PRO A 65 -38.09 29.68 -29.47
N ARG A 66 -38.89 30.41 -28.70
CA ARG A 66 -40.36 30.29 -28.69
C ARG A 66 -40.89 30.55 -30.09
N LYS A 67 -41.51 29.56 -30.73
CA LYS A 67 -42.44 29.82 -31.83
C LYS A 67 -43.72 30.47 -31.26
N PRO A 68 -44.29 31.50 -31.89
CA PRO A 68 -45.58 32.04 -31.46
C PRO A 68 -46.65 30.95 -31.60
N GLY A 69 -47.37 30.64 -30.53
CA GLY A 69 -48.54 29.74 -30.57
C GLY A 69 -48.44 28.41 -29.81
N PHE A 70 -47.30 28.05 -29.21
CA PHE A 70 -47.19 26.80 -28.43
C PHE A 70 -47.25 27.08 -26.92
N ARG A 71 -48.35 26.68 -26.26
CA ARG A 71 -48.43 26.63 -24.80
C ARG A 71 -47.86 25.28 -24.33
N PRO A 72 -46.77 25.24 -23.53
CA PRO A 72 -46.33 23.99 -22.96
C PRO A 72 -47.29 23.59 -21.84
N VAL A 73 -47.93 22.42 -21.98
CA VAL A 73 -48.59 21.74 -20.88
C VAL A 73 -47.49 21.20 -19.97
N LEU A 74 -47.41 21.72 -18.74
CA LEU A 74 -46.52 21.17 -17.71
C LEU A 74 -47.11 19.82 -17.28
N ASN A 75 -46.65 18.71 -17.88
CA ASN A 75 -46.96 17.38 -17.39
C ASN A 75 -45.79 16.87 -16.56
N SER A 76 -46.08 16.69 -15.26
CA SER A 76 -45.47 15.78 -14.29
C SER A 76 -44.06 15.26 -14.58
N SER A 77 -43.12 15.77 -13.79
CA SER A 77 -41.87 15.16 -13.33
C SER A 77 -41.64 13.69 -13.74
N ILE A 78 -40.94 13.49 -14.86
CA ILE A 78 -40.26 12.22 -15.13
C ILE A 78 -38.91 12.30 -14.44
N PHE A 79 -38.83 11.77 -13.22
CA PHE A 79 -37.55 11.42 -12.60
C PHE A 79 -37.05 10.14 -13.26
N LEU A 80 -36.28 10.26 -14.35
CA LEU A 80 -35.39 9.18 -14.75
C LEU A 80 -34.18 9.24 -13.81
N PRO A 81 -33.87 8.18 -13.04
CA PRO A 81 -32.61 8.13 -12.32
C PRO A 81 -31.51 8.02 -13.38
N VAL A 82 -30.90 9.15 -13.74
CA VAL A 82 -29.61 9.13 -14.44
C VAL A 82 -28.64 8.57 -13.41
N ARG A 83 -28.40 7.26 -13.46
CA ARG A 83 -27.30 6.63 -12.74
C ARG A 83 -26.06 7.38 -13.22
N LEU A 84 -25.54 8.31 -12.41
CA LEU A 84 -24.29 9.00 -12.71
C LEU A 84 -23.27 7.88 -12.93
N GLY A 85 -22.89 7.67 -14.19
CA GLY A 85 -21.79 6.77 -14.51
C GLY A 85 -20.60 7.25 -13.71
N TRP A 86 -20.03 6.37 -12.89
CA TRP A 86 -18.82 6.64 -12.14
C TRP A 86 -17.73 6.98 -13.16
N PHE A 87 -17.52 8.27 -13.44
CA PHE A 87 -16.38 8.75 -14.21
C PHE A 87 -15.16 8.59 -13.31
N PHE A 88 -14.55 7.41 -13.36
CA PHE A 88 -13.26 7.18 -12.70
C PHE A 88 -12.18 7.90 -13.51
N ASP A 89 -11.54 8.87 -12.86
CA ASP A 89 -10.35 9.53 -13.38
C ASP A 89 -9.16 8.56 -13.25
N MET A 90 -8.80 7.92 -14.36
CA MET A 90 -7.67 6.98 -14.46
C MET A 90 -6.29 7.65 -14.25
N THR A 91 -6.24 8.94 -13.89
CA THR A 91 -4.98 9.66 -13.66
C THR A 91 -4.43 9.54 -12.23
N THR A 92 -5.21 9.02 -11.26
CA THR A 92 -4.72 8.88 -9.88
C THR A 92 -4.05 7.52 -9.63
N PRO A 93 -2.91 7.45 -8.88
CA PRO A 93 -2.12 6.22 -8.73
C PRO A 93 -2.88 4.99 -8.19
N PHE A 94 -3.93 5.21 -7.39
CA PHE A 94 -4.67 4.14 -6.71
C PHE A 94 -6.05 3.83 -7.31
N THR A 95 -6.38 4.37 -8.48
CA THR A 95 -7.69 4.15 -9.15
C THR A 95 -8.03 2.66 -9.28
N ARG A 96 -7.06 1.81 -9.64
CA ARG A 96 -7.28 0.36 -9.78
C ARG A 96 -7.59 -0.34 -8.46
N LEU A 97 -7.04 0.19 -7.35
CA LEU A 97 -7.29 -0.32 -6.01
C LEU A 97 -8.69 0.09 -5.54
N GLU A 98 -9.09 1.33 -5.79
CA GLU A 98 -10.43 1.84 -5.48
C GLU A 98 -11.53 1.07 -6.25
N LEU A 99 -11.29 0.76 -7.52
CA LEU A 99 -12.23 -0.06 -8.31
C LEU A 99 -12.45 -1.46 -7.72
N LEU A 100 -11.46 -2.02 -7.02
CA LEU A 100 -11.54 -3.34 -6.40
C LEU A 100 -12.16 -3.28 -5.01
N LEU A 101 -11.76 -2.29 -4.20
CA LEU A 101 -12.08 -2.23 -2.76
C LEU A 101 -13.24 -1.28 -2.43
N GLY A 102 -13.67 -0.46 -3.38
CA GLY A 102 -14.66 0.60 -3.17
C GLY A 102 -14.06 1.91 -2.66
N PRO A 103 -14.86 3.00 -2.69
CA PRO A 103 -14.40 4.36 -2.39
C PRO A 103 -13.99 4.59 -0.93
N ASP A 104 -14.52 3.80 0.02
CA ASP A 104 -14.23 3.97 1.45
C ASP A 104 -12.88 3.36 1.87
N ALA A 105 -12.31 2.48 1.04
CA ALA A 105 -11.08 1.77 1.36
C ALA A 105 -9.85 2.69 1.36
N LEU A 106 -9.71 3.58 0.37
CA LEU A 106 -8.52 4.44 0.25
C LEU A 106 -8.37 5.41 1.43
N PRO A 107 -9.41 6.17 1.85
CA PRO A 107 -9.29 7.05 3.02
C PRO A 107 -8.95 6.29 4.31
N ARG A 108 -9.42 5.05 4.43
CA ARG A 108 -9.14 4.19 5.58
C ARG A 108 -7.69 3.72 5.60
N LEU A 109 -7.18 3.24 4.46
CA LEU A 109 -5.78 2.84 4.31
C LEU A 109 -4.82 4.04 4.47
N ALA A 110 -5.20 5.21 3.95
CA ALA A 110 -4.41 6.44 4.08
C ALA A 110 -4.24 6.91 5.54
N ARG A 111 -5.14 6.51 6.45
CA ARG A 111 -5.03 6.83 7.89
C ARG A 111 -4.29 5.76 8.69
N ALA A 112 -4.09 4.58 8.12
CA ALA A 112 -3.50 3.45 8.83
C ALA A 112 -2.01 3.66 9.10
N ARG A 113 -1.59 3.29 10.31
CA ARG A 113 -0.20 3.36 10.78
C ARG A 113 0.36 1.96 10.95
N VAL A 114 1.37 1.62 10.16
CA VAL A 114 2.01 0.30 10.20
C VAL A 114 3.49 0.45 10.53
N VAL A 115 3.94 -0.32 11.52
CA VAL A 115 5.36 -0.52 11.82
C VAL A 115 5.82 -1.81 11.16
N VAL A 116 6.88 -1.74 10.35
CA VAL A 116 7.54 -2.91 9.74
C VAL A 116 8.94 -3.05 10.33
N ALA A 117 9.11 -4.05 11.21
CA ALA A 117 10.37 -4.31 11.90
C ALA A 117 11.15 -5.45 11.24
N GLY A 118 12.37 -5.17 10.81
CA GLY A 118 13.20 -6.03 9.98
C GLY A 118 12.91 -5.80 8.49
N LEU A 119 13.78 -5.06 7.81
CA LEU A 119 13.81 -4.89 6.36
C LEU A 119 14.73 -5.92 5.71
N GLY A 120 14.56 -7.19 6.06
CA GLY A 120 15.02 -8.28 5.19
C GLY A 120 14.16 -8.37 3.93
N ALA A 121 14.35 -9.44 3.15
CA ALA A 121 13.55 -9.68 1.95
C ALA A 121 12.02 -9.70 2.21
N VAL A 122 11.61 -10.28 3.34
CA VAL A 122 10.19 -10.41 3.73
C VAL A 122 9.60 -9.05 4.10
N GLY A 123 10.23 -8.32 5.02
CA GLY A 123 9.70 -7.03 5.49
C GLY A 123 9.73 -5.95 4.42
N ALA A 124 10.80 -5.90 3.61
CA ALA A 124 10.88 -4.97 2.49
C ALA A 124 9.78 -5.22 1.44
N ALA A 125 9.49 -6.49 1.11
CA ALA A 125 8.39 -6.82 0.20
C ALA A 125 7.01 -6.48 0.79
N ALA A 126 6.83 -6.68 2.10
CA ALA A 126 5.62 -6.25 2.79
C ALA A 126 5.45 -4.72 2.73
N ALA A 127 6.49 -3.97 3.07
CA ALA A 127 6.47 -2.50 3.04
C ALA A 127 6.20 -1.95 1.64
N GLU A 128 6.82 -2.51 0.61
CA GLU A 128 6.54 -2.16 -0.79
C GLU A 128 5.07 -2.40 -1.15
N SER A 129 4.55 -3.58 -0.82
CA SER A 129 3.16 -3.92 -1.11
C SER A 129 2.18 -3.01 -0.38
N LEU A 130 2.46 -2.59 0.86
CA LEU A 130 1.61 -1.68 1.61
C LEU A 130 1.63 -0.26 1.04
N ALA A 131 2.81 0.27 0.67
CA ALA A 131 2.91 1.58 0.04
C ALA A 131 2.14 1.63 -1.30
N ARG A 132 2.24 0.55 -2.10
CA ARG A 132 1.45 0.35 -3.33
C ARG A 132 -0.04 0.16 -3.08
N SER A 133 -0.43 -0.08 -1.83
CA SER A 133 -1.82 -0.30 -1.40
C SER A 133 -2.38 0.91 -0.64
N ALA A 134 -1.86 2.12 -0.89
CA ALA A 134 -2.32 3.38 -0.30
C ALA A 134 -2.25 3.44 1.25
N VAL A 135 -1.44 2.61 1.90
CA VAL A 135 -1.18 2.76 3.35
C VAL A 135 -0.41 4.06 3.57
N GLY A 136 -0.98 4.96 4.37
CA GLY A 136 -0.51 6.34 4.47
C GLY A 136 0.62 6.57 5.47
N HIS A 137 0.88 5.65 6.41
CA HIS A 137 1.98 5.82 7.36
C HIS A 137 2.74 4.52 7.59
N LEU A 138 4.01 4.49 7.19
CA LEU A 138 4.91 3.34 7.31
C LEU A 138 6.17 3.71 8.10
N VAL A 139 6.35 3.09 9.27
CA VAL A 139 7.60 3.15 10.03
C VAL A 139 8.44 1.93 9.68
N LEU A 140 9.63 2.14 9.16
CA LEU A 140 10.52 1.07 8.71
C LEU A 140 11.69 0.95 9.68
N VAL A 141 11.86 -0.21 10.31
CA VAL A 141 12.89 -0.42 11.34
C VAL A 141 13.87 -1.50 10.91
N ASP A 142 15.13 -1.13 10.73
CA ASP A 142 16.25 -2.04 10.48
C ASP A 142 17.55 -1.28 10.74
N PHE A 143 18.62 -1.94 11.15
CA PHE A 143 19.91 -1.32 11.44
C PHE A 143 21.00 -1.69 10.41
N ASP A 144 20.70 -2.61 9.50
CA ASP A 144 21.65 -3.10 8.51
C ASP A 144 21.71 -2.19 7.27
N GLU A 145 22.78 -2.38 6.52
CA GLU A 145 22.96 -1.85 5.16
C GLU A 145 22.65 -2.91 4.09
N ILE A 146 22.42 -2.46 2.86
CA ILE A 146 22.33 -3.34 1.69
C ILE A 146 23.71 -3.91 1.37
N ARG A 147 23.83 -5.24 1.38
CA ARG A 147 25.05 -5.98 1.02
C ARG A 147 24.90 -6.68 -0.34
N PRO A 148 26.00 -7.05 -1.02
CA PRO A 148 25.94 -7.83 -2.26
C PRO A 148 25.12 -9.12 -2.13
N SER A 149 25.22 -9.78 -0.97
CA SER A 149 24.45 -10.98 -0.67
C SER A 149 22.93 -10.74 -0.62
N ASN A 150 22.45 -9.50 -0.59
CA ASN A 150 21.01 -9.18 -0.61
C ASN A 150 20.44 -9.04 -2.03
N LEU A 151 21.27 -8.86 -3.06
CA LEU A 151 20.86 -8.67 -4.46
C LEU A 151 19.94 -9.79 -4.95
N ASN A 152 20.10 -11.02 -4.44
CA ASN A 152 19.30 -12.16 -4.85
C ASN A 152 17.86 -12.15 -4.33
N ARG A 153 17.50 -11.25 -3.39
CA ARG A 153 16.24 -11.40 -2.65
C ARG A 153 15.58 -10.15 -2.09
N HIS A 154 16.31 -9.04 -1.94
CA HIS A 154 15.78 -7.84 -1.29
C HIS A 154 15.26 -6.86 -2.35
N PRO A 155 13.98 -6.41 -2.31
CA PRO A 155 13.37 -5.57 -3.35
C PRO A 155 14.13 -4.27 -3.67
N PHE A 156 14.77 -3.68 -2.66
CA PHE A 156 15.52 -2.42 -2.82
C PHE A 156 17.04 -2.61 -2.96
N ALA A 157 17.52 -3.85 -3.12
CA ALA A 157 18.93 -4.13 -3.35
C ALA A 157 19.25 -4.07 -4.84
N PHE A 158 19.97 -3.04 -5.25
CA PHE A 158 20.50 -2.83 -6.58
C PHE A 158 22.01 -2.59 -6.45
N HIS A 159 22.77 -2.73 -7.55
CA HIS A 159 24.19 -2.34 -7.54
C HIS A 159 24.40 -0.88 -7.11
N SER A 160 23.45 0.01 -7.44
CA SER A 160 23.46 1.42 -7.06
C SER A 160 23.11 1.68 -5.57
N THR A 161 22.61 0.68 -4.84
CA THR A 161 22.21 0.83 -3.43
C THR A 161 23.08 0.07 -2.45
N LEU A 162 24.13 -0.60 -2.91
CA LEU A 162 25.09 -1.29 -2.05
C LEU A 162 25.73 -0.33 -1.04
N ARG A 163 25.86 -0.79 0.22
CA ARG A 163 26.36 -0.06 1.40
C ARG A 163 25.49 1.12 1.84
N GLN A 164 24.30 1.29 1.28
CA GLN A 164 23.32 2.24 1.81
C GLN A 164 22.51 1.58 2.92
N SER A 165 22.10 2.38 3.91
CA SER A 165 21.14 1.98 4.96
C SER A 165 19.87 1.39 4.32
N LYS A 166 19.42 0.23 4.80
CA LYS A 166 18.22 -0.42 4.26
C LYS A 166 16.99 0.44 4.46
N VAL A 167 16.82 1.06 5.63
CA VAL A 167 15.66 1.88 5.96
C VAL A 167 15.61 3.14 5.11
N ASP A 168 16.74 3.81 4.92
CA ASP A 168 16.78 5.04 4.10
C ASP A 168 16.59 4.73 2.62
N THR A 169 17.20 3.64 2.14
CA THR A 169 17.01 3.17 0.77
C THR A 169 15.56 2.84 0.50
N ALA A 170 14.93 2.03 1.35
CA ALA A 170 13.52 1.68 1.23
C ALA A 170 12.64 2.93 1.31
N ALA A 171 12.85 3.81 2.29
CA ALA A 171 12.07 5.03 2.44
C ALA A 171 12.12 5.92 1.20
N ARG A 172 13.30 6.07 0.56
CA ARG A 172 13.44 6.79 -0.71
C ARG A 172 12.54 6.19 -1.80
N PHE A 173 12.61 4.89 -2.03
CA PHE A 173 11.81 4.23 -3.07
C PHE A 173 10.31 4.21 -2.75
N LEU A 174 9.93 4.05 -1.48
CA LEU A 174 8.53 4.05 -1.08
C LEU A 174 7.88 5.43 -1.22
N ARG A 175 8.62 6.52 -0.95
CA ARG A 175 8.15 7.89 -1.22
C ARG A 175 7.98 8.17 -2.72
N ASP A 176 8.79 7.53 -3.57
CA ASP A 176 8.61 7.59 -5.02
C ASP A 176 7.35 6.83 -5.47
N VAL A 177 7.03 5.71 -4.82
CA VAL A 177 5.80 4.94 -5.05
C VAL A 177 4.55 5.68 -4.58
N ASN A 178 4.58 6.27 -3.39
CA ASN A 178 3.46 6.97 -2.77
C ASN A 178 3.97 8.24 -2.07
N PRO A 179 4.00 9.40 -2.77
CA PRO A 179 4.52 10.65 -2.22
C PRO A 179 3.63 11.24 -1.11
N ASP A 180 2.37 10.82 -1.03
CA ASP A 180 1.44 11.28 0.00
C ASP A 180 1.57 10.48 1.31
N ALA A 181 2.29 9.34 1.30
CA ALA A 181 2.54 8.55 2.49
C ALA A 181 3.68 9.13 3.34
N GLU A 182 3.47 9.14 4.65
CA GLU A 182 4.52 9.40 5.62
C GLU A 182 5.37 8.13 5.80
N ILE A 183 6.58 8.16 5.26
CA ILE A 183 7.55 7.06 5.39
C ILE A 183 8.65 7.47 6.36
N VAL A 184 8.73 6.78 7.51
CA VAL A 184 9.65 7.08 8.61
C VAL A 184 10.72 5.99 8.71
N PRO A 185 11.96 6.23 8.28
CA PRO A 185 13.07 5.30 8.50
C PRO A 185 13.59 5.40 9.93
N VAL A 186 13.73 4.26 10.60
CA VAL A 186 14.28 4.15 11.96
C VAL A 186 15.46 3.18 11.93
N SER A 187 16.67 3.72 11.95
CA SER A 187 17.90 2.92 11.98
C SER A 187 18.21 2.42 13.39
N ALA A 188 17.56 1.35 13.83
CA ALA A 188 17.68 0.84 15.19
C ALA A 188 17.73 -0.69 15.27
N PHE A 189 18.53 -1.19 16.23
CA PHE A 189 18.48 -2.59 16.65
C PHE A 189 17.43 -2.74 17.74
N LEU A 190 16.62 -3.79 17.65
CA LEU A 190 15.51 -4.04 18.57
C LEU A 190 15.87 -5.07 19.65
N ASP A 191 15.72 -4.67 20.91
CA ASP A 191 15.91 -5.51 22.08
C ASP A 191 14.94 -5.10 23.21
N ALA A 192 15.21 -5.54 24.44
CA ALA A 192 14.34 -5.29 25.59
C ALA A 192 14.27 -3.81 25.99
N GLU A 193 15.27 -3.00 25.62
CA GLU A 193 15.33 -1.57 25.94
C GLU A 193 14.76 -0.73 24.80
N THR A 194 15.13 -1.05 23.55
CA THR A 194 14.75 -0.23 22.40
C THR A 194 13.36 -0.54 21.85
N SER A 195 12.85 -1.76 22.02
CA SER A 195 11.52 -2.12 21.49
C SER A 195 10.38 -1.38 22.18
N PRO A 196 10.36 -1.18 23.51
CA PRO A 196 9.35 -0.33 24.15
C PRO A 196 9.39 1.12 23.65
N GLN A 197 10.59 1.69 23.47
CA GLN A 197 10.77 3.06 22.99
C GLN A 197 10.21 3.23 21.58
N LEU A 198 10.42 2.25 20.68
CA LEU A 198 9.84 2.26 19.33
C LEU A 198 8.33 2.50 19.35
N PHE A 199 7.58 1.83 20.23
CA PHE A 199 6.12 2.01 20.29
C PHE A 199 5.67 3.25 21.05
N ALA A 200 6.52 3.78 21.94
CA ALA A 200 6.29 5.08 22.57
C ALA A 200 6.38 6.22 21.54
N ASP A 201 7.41 6.18 20.68
CA ASP A 201 7.65 7.18 19.65
C ASP A 201 6.73 6.99 18.43
N HIS A 202 6.38 5.74 18.12
CA HIS A 202 5.59 5.38 16.94
C HIS A 202 4.37 4.50 17.29
N PRO A 203 3.31 5.07 17.88
CA PRO A 203 2.03 4.39 18.04
C PRO A 203 1.47 3.94 16.68
N CYS A 204 1.03 2.68 16.59
CA CYS A 204 0.60 2.07 15.34
C CYS A 204 -0.63 1.18 15.51
N ASP A 205 -1.34 0.97 14.40
CA ASP A 205 -2.48 0.06 14.32
C ASP A 205 -2.03 -1.38 14.11
N VAL A 206 -0.90 -1.54 13.40
CA VAL A 206 -0.36 -2.84 12.99
C VAL A 206 1.15 -2.87 13.17
N LEU A 207 1.63 -3.96 13.78
CA LEU A 207 3.04 -4.37 13.72
C LEU A 207 3.19 -5.53 12.73
N ILE A 208 4.14 -5.41 11.80
CA ILE A 208 4.69 -6.51 11.01
C ILE A 208 6.12 -6.77 11.50
N ASP A 209 6.31 -7.87 12.20
CA ASP A 209 7.61 -8.35 12.65
C ASP A 209 8.20 -9.33 11.63
N ALA A 210 9.18 -8.87 10.85
CA ALA A 210 9.97 -9.64 9.90
C ALA A 210 11.43 -9.85 10.36
N ILE A 211 11.70 -9.77 11.67
CA ILE A 211 13.01 -10.05 12.24
C ILE A 211 13.31 -11.55 12.19
N ASP A 212 14.52 -11.92 11.79
CA ASP A 212 14.99 -13.31 11.67
C ASP A 212 15.59 -13.88 12.97
N SER A 213 15.84 -13.00 13.93
CA SER A 213 16.59 -13.26 15.17
C SER A 213 15.64 -13.54 16.32
N LEU A 214 15.71 -14.73 16.91
CA LEU A 214 14.79 -15.16 17.98
C LEU A 214 14.69 -14.18 19.15
N LEU A 215 15.82 -13.65 19.63
CA LEU A 215 15.87 -12.76 20.80
C LEU A 215 15.19 -11.40 20.53
N PRO A 216 15.70 -10.55 19.62
CA PRO A 216 15.02 -9.33 19.18
C PRO A 216 13.53 -9.51 18.86
N LYS A 217 13.21 -10.57 18.13
CA LYS A 217 11.83 -10.92 17.75
C LYS A 217 10.94 -11.12 18.97
N THR A 218 11.44 -11.79 19.99
CA THR A 218 10.69 -12.03 21.23
C THR A 218 10.46 -10.72 21.98
N GLU A 219 11.49 -9.89 22.14
CA GLU A 219 11.37 -8.62 22.87
C GLU A 219 10.42 -7.64 22.16
N LEU A 220 10.50 -7.58 20.83
CA LEU A 220 9.59 -6.77 20.01
C LEU A 220 8.12 -7.16 20.21
N LEU A 221 7.79 -8.46 20.13
CA LEU A 221 6.41 -8.93 20.27
C LEU A 221 5.86 -8.67 21.68
N LEU A 222 6.71 -8.75 22.71
CA LEU A 222 6.32 -8.46 24.08
C LEU A 222 6.09 -6.96 24.30
N ALA A 223 6.98 -6.11 23.76
CA ALA A 223 6.83 -4.66 23.79
C ALA A 223 5.57 -4.21 23.04
N ALA A 224 5.28 -4.79 21.86
CA ALA A 224 4.08 -4.49 21.08
C ALA A 224 2.80 -4.81 21.86
N ARG A 225 2.79 -5.95 22.56
CA ARG A 225 1.65 -6.32 23.42
C ARG A 225 1.52 -5.40 24.62
N GLN A 226 2.62 -5.01 25.25
CA GLN A 226 2.62 -4.05 26.35
C GLN A 226 2.09 -2.67 25.90
N ALA A 227 2.46 -2.24 24.70
CA ALA A 227 1.96 -1.03 24.05
C ALA A 227 0.52 -1.18 23.51
N LYS A 228 -0.09 -2.37 23.65
CA LYS A 228 -1.44 -2.69 23.17
C LYS A 228 -1.63 -2.42 21.68
N VAL A 229 -0.63 -2.74 20.87
CA VAL A 229 -0.73 -2.68 19.39
C VAL A 229 -1.93 -3.53 18.95
N PRO A 230 -2.91 -2.95 18.23
CA PRO A 230 -4.17 -3.64 17.95
C PRO A 230 -4.03 -4.92 17.12
N PHE A 231 -3.07 -4.98 16.21
CA PHE A 231 -2.80 -6.17 15.41
C PHE A 231 -1.31 -6.46 15.31
N ILE A 232 -0.89 -7.61 15.85
CA ILE A 232 0.49 -8.05 15.88
C ILE A 232 0.64 -9.22 14.90
N LEU A 233 1.42 -9.01 13.84
CA LEU A 233 1.74 -10.01 12.84
C LEU A 233 3.23 -10.32 12.88
N THR A 234 3.59 -11.61 12.95
CA THR A 234 4.97 -12.08 12.92
C THR A 234 5.22 -12.99 11.72
N CYS A 235 6.23 -12.65 10.94
CA CYS A 235 6.74 -13.48 9.85
C CYS A 235 7.79 -14.44 10.40
N LEU A 236 7.62 -15.73 10.09
CA LEU A 236 8.51 -16.80 10.51
C LEU A 236 9.50 -17.15 9.39
N GLY A 237 10.32 -18.18 9.59
CA GLY A 237 11.42 -18.50 8.66
C GLY A 237 10.93 -18.80 7.25
N ALA A 238 11.32 -17.97 6.27
CA ALA A 238 11.01 -18.12 4.85
C ALA A 238 12.19 -18.69 4.02
N ALA A 239 13.40 -18.71 4.58
CA ALA A 239 14.57 -19.30 3.93
C ALA A 239 14.46 -20.84 3.82
N ARG A 240 15.30 -21.42 2.95
CA ARG A 240 15.40 -22.86 2.69
C ARG A 240 14.08 -23.49 2.22
N LYS A 241 13.33 -22.77 1.39
CA LYS A 241 12.03 -23.19 0.84
C LYS A 241 11.98 -22.88 -0.64
N LEU A 242 11.17 -23.64 -1.36
CA LEU A 242 11.05 -23.55 -2.82
C LEU A 242 9.62 -23.20 -3.26
N ASP A 243 8.60 -23.50 -2.46
CA ASP A 243 7.21 -23.32 -2.85
C ASP A 243 6.58 -22.05 -2.25
N PRO A 244 6.41 -20.96 -3.03
CA PRO A 244 5.82 -19.72 -2.54
C PRO A 244 4.32 -19.85 -2.22
N THR A 245 3.64 -20.88 -2.72
CA THR A 245 2.18 -21.04 -2.55
C THR A 245 1.79 -21.56 -1.17
N ARG A 246 2.76 -22.07 -0.41
CA ARG A 246 2.54 -22.76 0.88
C ARG A 246 2.53 -21.86 2.10
N PHE A 247 2.66 -20.54 1.92
CA PHE A 247 2.53 -19.58 3.02
C PHE A 247 1.08 -19.40 3.46
N VAL A 248 0.86 -19.62 4.75
CA VAL A 248 -0.43 -19.48 5.43
C VAL A 248 -0.35 -18.41 6.52
N ALA A 249 -1.51 -17.93 6.94
CA ALA A 249 -1.66 -17.04 8.09
C ALA A 249 -2.54 -17.75 9.14
N ALA A 250 -2.04 -17.94 10.35
CA ALA A 250 -2.77 -18.58 11.46
C ALA A 250 -2.38 -17.92 12.80
N ASP A 251 -3.02 -18.28 13.91
CA ASP A 251 -2.49 -17.90 15.23
C ASP A 251 -1.09 -18.50 15.42
N LEU A 252 -0.21 -17.79 16.11
CA LEU A 252 1.13 -18.28 16.38
C LEU A 252 1.11 -19.61 17.15
N ALA A 253 0.11 -19.85 18.00
CA ALA A 253 -0.09 -21.13 18.70
C ALA A 253 -0.19 -22.32 17.72
N ASP A 254 -0.89 -22.11 16.60
CA ASP A 254 -1.20 -23.15 15.59
C ASP A 254 -0.08 -23.34 14.55
N SER A 255 0.98 -22.53 14.65
CA SER A 255 2.09 -22.62 13.70
C SER A 255 2.88 -23.91 13.83
N HIS A 256 3.24 -24.50 12.70
CA HIS A 256 3.93 -25.79 12.61
C HIS A 256 5.01 -25.73 11.53
N THR A 257 5.79 -26.82 11.39
CA THR A 257 6.85 -27.00 10.36
C THR A 257 8.06 -26.05 10.44
N CYS A 258 7.94 -24.90 11.11
CA CYS A 258 8.98 -23.90 11.20
C CYS A 258 9.78 -24.00 12.54
N PRO A 259 11.10 -24.25 12.50
CA PRO A 259 11.94 -24.28 13.70
C PRO A 259 11.93 -22.97 14.49
N LEU A 260 11.96 -21.82 13.81
CA LEU A 260 11.89 -20.50 14.45
C LEU A 260 10.58 -20.33 15.23
N ALA A 261 9.45 -20.77 14.65
CA ALA A 261 8.14 -20.71 15.29
C ALA A 261 8.11 -21.53 16.58
N ARG A 262 8.62 -22.77 16.53
CA ARG A 262 8.72 -23.65 17.70
C ARG A 262 9.53 -23.02 18.83
N LEU A 263 10.68 -22.43 18.50
CA LEU A 263 11.53 -21.75 19.48
C LEU A 263 10.86 -20.50 20.04
N LEU A 264 10.20 -19.71 19.18
CA LEU A 264 9.48 -18.50 19.58
C LEU A 264 8.34 -18.83 20.54
N ARG A 265 7.49 -19.81 20.21
CA ARG A 265 6.42 -20.29 21.10
C ARG A 265 6.96 -20.73 22.45
N LYS A 266 8.03 -21.53 22.47
CA LYS A 266 8.68 -21.98 23.72
C LYS A 266 9.13 -20.81 24.58
N ARG A 267 9.66 -19.75 23.95
CA ARG A 267 10.16 -18.57 24.65
C ARG A 267 9.03 -17.67 25.17
N LEU A 268 7.96 -17.51 24.40
CA LEU A 268 6.78 -16.74 24.77
C LEU A 268 5.91 -17.45 25.82
N ALA A 269 5.89 -18.78 25.87
CA ALA A 269 5.08 -19.56 26.82
C ALA A 269 5.29 -19.12 28.29
N LYS A 270 6.53 -18.80 28.68
CA LYS A 270 6.87 -18.32 30.04
C LYS A 270 6.65 -16.82 30.25
N ARG A 271 6.28 -16.09 29.20
CA ARG A 271 6.21 -14.62 29.17
C ARG A 271 4.85 -14.15 28.66
N GLY A 272 3.78 -14.86 29.02
CA GLY A 272 2.39 -14.52 28.69
C GLY A 272 1.83 -15.17 27.41
N GLY A 273 2.50 -16.17 26.84
CA GLY A 273 1.95 -17.00 25.76
C GLY A 273 1.94 -16.34 24.38
N THR A 274 1.25 -16.99 23.44
CA THR A 274 1.21 -16.62 22.01
C THR A 274 -0.10 -15.97 21.58
N ALA A 275 -1.05 -15.83 22.50
CA ALA A 275 -2.39 -15.34 22.21
C ALA A 275 -2.36 -13.93 21.59
N GLY A 276 -3.13 -13.74 20.53
CA GLY A 276 -3.25 -12.45 19.84
C GLY A 276 -2.10 -12.14 18.87
N ILE A 277 -1.19 -13.09 18.63
CA ILE A 277 -0.09 -12.94 17.66
C ILE A 277 -0.43 -13.73 16.41
N ARG A 278 -0.70 -13.04 15.30
CA ARG A 278 -0.89 -13.65 13.98
C ARG A 278 0.46 -14.04 13.40
N ALA A 279 0.58 -15.23 12.84
CA ALA A 279 1.83 -15.74 12.30
C ALA A 279 1.73 -16.07 10.80
N ILE A 280 2.71 -15.60 10.02
CA ILE A 280 2.94 -16.01 8.63
C ILE A 280 4.04 -17.07 8.61
N PHE A 281 3.70 -18.28 8.17
CA PHE A 281 4.66 -19.38 8.00
C PHE A 281 4.28 -20.23 6.81
N SER A 282 5.23 -21.01 6.30
CA SER A 282 4.97 -21.97 5.25
C SER A 282 4.77 -23.38 5.83
N THR A 283 3.83 -24.10 5.25
CA THR A 283 3.59 -25.52 5.56
C THR A 283 4.69 -26.43 4.99
N GLU A 284 5.58 -25.90 4.13
CA GLU A 284 6.75 -26.59 3.57
C GLU A 284 7.85 -26.73 4.64
N PRO A 285 8.39 -27.94 4.86
CA PRO A 285 9.57 -28.12 5.70
C PRO A 285 10.77 -27.40 5.07
N PRO A 286 11.65 -26.77 5.88
CA PRO A 286 12.87 -26.20 5.35
C PRO A 286 13.77 -27.31 4.77
N ALA A 287 14.16 -27.19 3.50
CA ALA A 287 15.10 -28.11 2.85
C ALA A 287 16.43 -28.15 3.59
N ASP A 288 17.10 -29.31 3.63
CA ASP A 288 18.40 -29.45 4.28
C ASP A 288 19.47 -28.54 3.65
N PRO A 289 20.46 -28.07 4.43
CA PRO A 289 21.59 -27.34 3.85
C PRO A 289 22.33 -28.29 2.91
N LEU A 290 22.65 -27.84 1.70
CA LEU A 290 23.41 -28.65 0.75
C LEU A 290 24.80 -28.97 1.28
N GLU A 291 25.44 -28.03 1.98
CA GLU A 291 26.72 -28.20 2.69
C GLU A 291 26.80 -27.27 3.91
N SER A 292 27.67 -27.59 4.88
CA SER A 292 28.02 -26.68 5.97
C SER A 292 28.88 -25.55 5.43
N VAL A 293 28.31 -24.36 5.31
CA VAL A 293 29.07 -23.16 4.91
C VAL A 293 29.88 -22.69 6.11
N GLU A 294 31.21 -22.71 6.02
CA GLU A 294 32.08 -21.99 6.96
C GLU A 294 31.74 -20.50 6.88
N PRO A 295 31.21 -19.91 7.94
CA PRO A 295 30.75 -18.54 7.92
C PRO A 295 31.95 -17.58 7.90
N ALA A 296 32.07 -16.83 6.81
CA ALA A 296 32.99 -15.70 6.69
C ALA A 296 32.82 -14.67 7.82
N ALA A 297 33.84 -13.83 8.03
CA ALA A 297 33.86 -12.78 9.07
C ALA A 297 32.60 -11.89 9.07
N ASP A 298 32.06 -11.60 7.89
CA ASP A 298 30.83 -10.81 7.70
C ASP A 298 29.56 -11.44 8.32
N PHE A 299 29.60 -12.73 8.65
CA PHE A 299 28.50 -13.46 9.30
C PHE A 299 28.59 -13.49 10.83
N TYR A 300 29.64 -12.88 11.40
CA TYR A 300 29.73 -12.61 12.83
C TYR A 300 28.92 -11.36 13.17
N VAL A 301 27.60 -11.52 13.30
CA VAL A 301 26.74 -10.42 13.74
C VAL A 301 26.76 -10.37 15.27
N ARG A 302 27.39 -9.33 15.83
CA ARG A 302 27.54 -9.10 17.28
C ARG A 302 28.09 -10.33 18.04
N GLY A 303 29.17 -10.93 17.52
CA GLY A 303 29.87 -12.03 18.18
C GLY A 303 29.16 -13.39 18.12
N ARG A 304 28.08 -13.52 17.34
CA ARG A 304 27.44 -14.81 17.07
C ARG A 304 27.56 -15.20 15.61
N LEU A 305 27.96 -16.45 15.41
CA LEU A 305 28.04 -17.08 14.13
C LEU A 305 26.65 -17.37 13.57
N ARG A 306 26.37 -16.86 12.37
CA ARG A 306 25.10 -17.15 11.67
C ARG A 306 25.40 -17.57 10.24
N PRO A 307 25.47 -18.88 9.96
CA PRO A 307 25.70 -19.32 8.60
C PRO A 307 24.59 -18.80 7.68
N PRO A 308 24.93 -18.32 6.47
CA PRO A 308 23.94 -17.85 5.52
C PRO A 308 22.95 -18.96 5.20
N MET A 309 21.66 -18.62 5.16
CA MET A 309 20.64 -19.54 4.69
C MET A 309 20.31 -19.24 3.22
N GLY A 310 20.32 -20.29 2.40
CA GLY A 310 19.85 -20.21 1.01
C GLY A 310 18.39 -19.73 0.96
N SER A 311 18.08 -18.90 -0.03
CA SER A 311 16.73 -18.36 -0.23
C SER A 311 16.47 -18.07 -1.70
N LEU A 312 15.24 -18.37 -2.12
CA LEU A 312 14.71 -18.03 -3.43
C LEU A 312 13.89 -16.74 -3.31
N HIS A 313 14.14 -15.74 -4.17
CA HIS A 313 13.46 -14.44 -4.12
C HIS A 313 11.93 -14.58 -4.08
N ALA A 314 11.37 -15.36 -5.01
CA ALA A 314 9.93 -15.57 -5.13
C ALA A 314 9.30 -16.06 -3.81
N VAL A 315 10.01 -16.89 -3.04
CA VAL A 315 9.53 -17.48 -1.79
C VAL A 315 9.56 -16.48 -0.65
N VAL A 316 10.68 -15.77 -0.46
CA VAL A 316 10.77 -14.78 0.61
C VAL A 316 9.91 -13.54 0.33
N ALA A 317 9.76 -13.16 -0.95
CA ALA A 317 8.83 -12.12 -1.36
C ALA A 317 7.37 -12.56 -1.12
N ALA A 318 7.01 -13.80 -1.46
CA ALA A 318 5.67 -14.33 -1.18
C ALA A 318 5.29 -14.28 0.30
N ALA A 319 6.24 -14.54 1.21
CA ALA A 319 6.00 -14.36 2.65
C ALA A 319 5.65 -12.89 2.99
N GLY A 320 6.38 -11.93 2.41
CA GLY A 320 6.12 -10.50 2.59
C GLY A 320 4.79 -10.06 2.00
N LEU A 321 4.46 -10.51 0.80
CA LEU A 321 3.17 -10.27 0.16
C LEU A 321 2.01 -10.88 0.97
N ARG A 322 2.23 -12.06 1.57
CA ARG A 322 1.24 -12.69 2.46
C ARG A 322 1.03 -11.86 3.73
N ALA A 323 2.09 -11.31 4.32
CA ALA A 323 2.00 -10.41 5.46
C ALA A 323 1.23 -9.13 5.10
N ALA A 324 1.57 -8.49 3.97
CA ALA A 324 0.86 -7.30 3.50
C ALA A 324 -0.63 -7.58 3.26
N ARG A 325 -0.98 -8.69 2.60
CA ARG A 325 -2.38 -9.11 2.42
C ARG A 325 -3.12 -9.24 3.75
N GLU A 326 -2.50 -9.89 4.75
CA GLU A 326 -3.12 -10.12 6.05
C GLU A 326 -3.31 -8.79 6.83
N THR A 327 -2.33 -7.88 6.73
CA THR A 327 -2.44 -6.52 7.25
C THR A 327 -3.56 -5.73 6.58
N LEU A 328 -3.64 -5.75 5.24
CA LEU A 328 -4.71 -5.06 4.50
C LEU A 328 -6.09 -5.63 4.86
N ARG A 329 -6.21 -6.96 5.00
CA ARG A 329 -7.44 -7.60 5.48
C ARG A 329 -7.86 -7.02 6.83
N HIS A 330 -6.96 -7.01 7.82
CA HIS A 330 -7.26 -6.42 9.13
C HIS A 330 -7.64 -4.94 9.05
N LEU A 331 -6.90 -4.17 8.24
CA LEU A 331 -7.12 -2.75 8.07
C LEU A 331 -8.38 -2.40 7.30
N LEU A 332 -9.01 -3.34 6.59
CA LEU A 332 -10.25 -3.15 5.81
C LEU A 332 -11.48 -3.83 6.42
N GLU A 333 -11.32 -4.76 7.37
CA GLU A 333 -12.43 -5.37 8.10
C GLU A 333 -13.12 -4.35 9.01
N GLU A 334 -14.41 -4.06 8.81
CA GLU A 334 -15.16 -3.13 9.67
C GLU A 334 -14.98 -3.50 11.15
N ARG A 335 -14.47 -2.54 11.93
CA ARG A 335 -14.52 -2.63 13.39
C ARG A 335 -15.92 -2.18 13.77
N GLU A 336 -16.82 -3.14 13.91
CA GLU A 336 -18.14 -2.93 14.51
C GLU A 336 -18.05 -2.29 15.90
#